data_AF-A0A1I0NDC4-F1
#
_entry.id   AF-A0A1I0NDC4-F1
#
_cell.length_a   1.000
_cell.length_b   1.000
_cell.length_c   1.000
_cell.angle_alpha   90.00
_cell.angle_beta   90.00
_cell.angle_gamma   90.00
#
_symmetry.space_group_name_H-M   'P 1'
#
loop_
_entity.id
_entity.type
_entity.pdbx_description
1 polymer ?
#
loop_
_entity_poly.entity_id
_entity_poly.type
_entity_poly.pdbx_seq_one_letter_code
_entity_poly.pdbx_strand_id
1 'polypeptide(L)'
;MFGSKNIISIIAIVLCLTSCHKDDSYSPFRASAIHNGVLISYTDAEGNDLLASGNVTNTISILGESSKKIIPFEIKSIEDRGESRNYLSFNAELPTTSGMVFNADKSEGHGESIVKLNICNKSLKLTCKFIYICSNPGNLGSNIIQLDCVECNGTSRSEKMNSQLVLELADYIDK
;
A
#
# COMPACT_ATOMS: atom_id res chain seq x y z
N MET A 1 1.36 -41.26 -65.53
CA MET A 1 2.79 -41.22 -65.17
C MET A 1 3.08 -39.93 -64.43
N PHE A 2 3.90 -40.06 -63.38
CA PHE A 2 4.47 -39.04 -62.49
C PHE A 2 4.88 -37.73 -63.18
N GLY A 3 4.56 -36.57 -62.62
CA GLY A 3 5.47 -35.80 -61.74
C GLY A 3 5.55 -34.37 -62.30
N SER A 4 5.69 -33.27 -61.57
CA SER A 4 6.36 -33.04 -60.30
C SER A 4 5.68 -31.89 -59.53
N LYS A 5 5.75 -32.01 -58.21
CA LYS A 5 5.47 -30.97 -57.21
C LYS A 5 6.41 -29.78 -57.45
N ASN A 6 5.97 -28.55 -57.14
CA ASN A 6 6.77 -27.61 -56.36
C ASN A 6 5.91 -26.49 -55.74
N ILE A 7 6.13 -26.35 -54.44
CA ILE A 7 5.53 -25.44 -53.49
C ILE A 7 6.36 -24.15 -53.48
N ILE A 8 5.73 -22.98 -53.64
CA ILE A 8 6.29 -21.66 -53.30
C ILE A 8 5.09 -20.83 -52.78
N SER A 9 4.80 -20.68 -51.49
CA SER A 9 5.56 -20.22 -50.31
C SER A 9 5.66 -18.69 -50.18
N ILE A 10 4.74 -18.15 -49.32
CA ILE A 10 4.89 -17.03 -48.36
C ILE A 10 5.03 -15.63 -49.02
N ILE A 11 4.34 -14.56 -48.61
CA ILE A 11 4.47 -13.85 -47.34
C ILE A 11 3.25 -12.92 -47.14
N ALA A 12 2.40 -13.21 -46.15
CA ALA A 12 1.54 -12.21 -45.54
C ALA A 12 2.28 -11.66 -44.31
N ILE A 13 2.92 -10.50 -44.45
CA ILE A 13 3.47 -9.74 -43.33
C ILE A 13 2.29 -9.21 -42.53
N VAL A 14 1.89 -9.94 -41.49
CA VAL A 14 1.13 -9.38 -40.38
C VAL A 14 2.16 -8.68 -39.50
N LEU A 15 2.29 -7.36 -39.68
CA LEU A 15 2.93 -6.50 -38.70
C LEU A 15 2.06 -6.51 -37.44
N CYS A 16 2.29 -7.49 -36.57
CA CYS A 16 1.93 -7.39 -35.17
C CYS A 16 2.78 -6.27 -34.58
N LEU A 17 2.31 -5.03 -34.72
CA LEU A 17 2.71 -3.93 -33.86
C LEU A 17 2.20 -4.28 -32.46
N THR A 18 2.92 -5.17 -31.76
CA THR A 18 2.85 -5.22 -30.31
C THR A 18 3.40 -3.90 -29.84
N SER A 19 2.51 -2.92 -29.70
CA SER A 19 2.78 -1.74 -28.90
C SER A 19 3.16 -2.25 -27.52
N CYS A 20 4.46 -2.39 -27.26
CA CYS A 20 4.99 -2.33 -25.91
C CYS A 20 4.69 -0.91 -25.44
N HIS A 21 3.45 -0.68 -25.00
CA HIS A 21 3.22 0.28 -23.97
C HIS A 21 4.11 -0.19 -22.82
N LYS A 22 5.19 0.53 -22.58
CA LYS A 22 5.71 0.62 -21.22
C LYS A 22 4.63 1.35 -20.44
N ASP A 23 3.55 0.65 -20.15
CA ASP A 23 2.83 0.94 -18.93
C ASP A 23 3.91 0.77 -17.87
N ASP A 24 4.26 1.85 -17.17
CA ASP A 24 4.93 1.75 -15.88
C ASP A 24 3.94 1.03 -14.96
N SER A 25 3.83 -0.28 -15.17
CA SER A 25 2.85 -1.15 -14.55
C SER A 25 3.26 -1.21 -13.10
N TYR A 26 2.40 -0.71 -12.22
CA TYR A 26 2.62 -0.77 -10.79
C TYR A 26 3.05 -2.19 -10.38
N SER A 27 4.30 -2.31 -9.91
CA SER A 27 4.93 -3.57 -9.53
C SER A 27 5.24 -3.53 -8.03
N PRO A 28 4.28 -3.95 -7.18
CA PRO A 28 4.47 -3.93 -5.73
C PRO A 28 5.63 -4.86 -5.35
N PHE A 29 6.44 -4.41 -4.39
CA PHE A 29 7.46 -5.26 -3.81
C PHE A 29 6.80 -6.47 -3.12
N ARG A 30 7.45 -7.63 -3.21
CA ARG A 30 6.92 -8.89 -2.68
C ARG A 30 7.81 -9.41 -1.57
N ALA A 31 7.18 -9.89 -0.51
CA ALA A 31 7.83 -10.64 0.56
C ALA A 31 6.96 -11.84 0.94
N SER A 32 7.56 -12.81 1.64
CA SER A 32 6.86 -14.00 2.11
C SER A 32 5.87 -13.69 3.23
N ALA A 33 6.15 -12.67 4.05
CA ALA A 33 5.20 -12.09 4.99
C ALA A 33 5.11 -10.57 4.79
N ILE A 34 3.89 -10.03 4.92
CA ILE A 34 3.59 -8.62 4.73
C ILE A 34 2.81 -8.12 5.95
N HIS A 35 3.35 -7.11 6.63
CA HIS A 35 2.71 -6.44 7.75
C HIS A 35 2.54 -4.95 7.42
N ASN A 36 1.43 -4.61 6.75
CA ASN A 36 1.17 -3.27 6.23
C ASN A 36 -0.15 -2.66 6.73
N GLY A 37 -0.66 -3.13 7.86
CA GLY A 37 -1.91 -2.65 8.43
C GLY A 37 -1.78 -1.26 9.03
N VAL A 38 -2.82 -0.44 8.85
CA VAL A 38 -2.97 0.88 9.45
C VAL A 38 -4.31 0.93 10.17
N LEU A 39 -4.32 1.49 11.38
CA LEU A 39 -5.52 1.86 12.12
C LEU A 39 -5.53 3.37 12.32
N ILE A 40 -6.65 4.01 12.06
CA ILE A 40 -6.80 5.45 12.25
C ILE A 40 -8.01 5.72 13.12
N SER A 41 -7.83 6.41 14.25
CA SER A 41 -8.91 6.98 15.03
C SER A 41 -9.21 8.40 14.56
N TYR A 42 -10.47 8.82 14.67
CA TYR A 42 -10.87 10.19 14.39
C TYR A 42 -11.79 10.69 15.48
N THR A 43 -11.32 11.67 16.25
CA THR A 43 -12.11 12.33 17.30
C THR A 43 -12.17 13.82 17.05
N ASP A 44 -13.21 14.46 17.57
CA ASP A 44 -13.25 15.93 17.69
C ASP A 44 -12.44 16.42 18.91
N ALA A 45 -12.46 17.73 19.14
CA ALA A 45 -11.76 18.39 20.24
C ALA A 45 -12.30 18.01 21.63
N GLU A 46 -13.53 17.47 21.71
CA GLU A 46 -14.16 17.00 22.94
C GLU A 46 -13.86 15.51 23.19
N GLY A 47 -13.22 14.84 22.23
CA GLY A 47 -12.88 13.42 22.29
C GLY A 47 -13.98 12.50 21.78
N ASN A 48 -15.04 13.02 21.16
CA ASN A 48 -16.12 12.21 20.61
C ASN A 48 -15.63 11.45 19.36
N ASP A 49 -15.99 10.17 19.25
CA ASP A 49 -15.64 9.32 18.10
C ASP A 49 -16.45 9.69 16.86
N LEU A 50 -15.78 10.30 15.88
CA LEU A 50 -16.39 10.74 14.63
C LEU A 50 -16.60 9.59 13.64
N LEU A 51 -15.88 8.47 13.78
CA LEU A 51 -16.04 7.28 12.93
C LEU A 51 -17.30 6.47 13.30
N ALA A 52 -17.92 6.74 14.44
CA ALA A 52 -19.24 6.19 14.78
C ALA A 52 -20.37 6.75 13.88
N SER A 53 -20.14 7.88 13.21
CA SER A 53 -21.14 8.55 12.37
C SER A 53 -21.08 8.10 10.91
N GLY A 54 -22.21 7.60 10.40
CA GLY A 54 -22.38 7.29 8.98
C GLY A 54 -22.10 8.48 8.04
N ASN A 55 -22.36 9.70 8.49
CA ASN A 55 -22.09 10.91 7.71
C ASN A 55 -20.60 11.14 7.48
N VAL A 56 -19.74 10.70 8.41
CA VAL A 56 -18.29 10.78 8.28
C VAL A 56 -17.78 9.60 7.47
N THR A 57 -18.17 8.38 7.82
CA THR A 57 -17.65 7.16 7.20
C THR A 57 -18.00 7.04 5.71
N ASN A 58 -19.16 7.55 5.30
CA ASN A 58 -19.57 7.60 3.89
C ASN A 58 -18.72 8.56 3.03
N THR A 59 -17.92 9.44 3.65
CA THR A 59 -17.01 10.35 2.92
C THR A 59 -15.61 9.77 2.72
N ILE A 60 -15.32 8.63 3.35
CA ILE A 60 -13.97 8.07 3.38
C ILE A 60 -13.65 7.45 2.02
N SER A 61 -12.50 7.83 1.47
CA SER A 61 -11.87 7.10 0.37
C SER A 61 -10.36 7.04 0.57
N ILE A 62 -9.78 5.89 0.22
CA ILE A 62 -8.35 5.63 0.36
C ILE A 62 -7.80 5.24 -1.00
N LEU A 63 -6.75 5.93 -1.47
CA LEU A 63 -6.17 5.73 -2.79
C LEU A 63 -4.66 5.46 -2.66
N GLY A 64 -4.18 4.36 -3.24
CA GLY A 64 -2.75 4.13 -3.44
C GLY A 64 -2.21 5.00 -4.57
N GLU A 65 -1.22 5.85 -4.28
CA GLU A 65 -0.69 6.79 -5.27
C GLU A 65 0.07 6.09 -6.40
N SER A 66 0.75 4.98 -6.14
CA SER A 66 1.53 4.29 -7.17
C SER A 66 0.64 3.41 -8.06
N SER A 67 -0.28 2.65 -7.46
CA SER A 67 -1.23 1.80 -8.19
C SER A 67 -2.37 2.55 -8.85
N LYS A 68 -2.67 3.77 -8.39
CA LYS A 68 -3.88 4.52 -8.75
C LYS A 68 -5.17 3.74 -8.44
N LYS A 69 -5.14 2.85 -7.44
CA LYS A 69 -6.27 2.00 -7.04
C LYS A 69 -6.84 2.41 -5.70
N ILE A 70 -8.16 2.25 -5.56
CA ILE A 70 -8.85 2.36 -4.28
C ILE A 70 -8.38 1.23 -3.37
N ILE A 71 -8.00 1.59 -2.15
CA ILE A 71 -7.64 0.66 -1.08
C ILE A 71 -8.92 0.40 -0.26
N PRO A 72 -9.35 -0.86 -0.12
CA PRO A 72 -10.50 -1.19 0.70
C PRO A 72 -10.19 -0.93 2.18
N PHE A 73 -11.22 -0.53 2.92
CA PHE A 73 -11.13 -0.28 4.34
C PHE A 73 -12.34 -0.84 5.08
N GLU A 74 -12.19 -0.98 6.39
CA GLU A 74 -13.25 -1.37 7.31
C GLU A 74 -13.26 -0.41 8.50
N ILE A 75 -14.42 -0.24 9.14
CA ILE A 75 -14.49 0.40 10.45
C ILE A 75 -14.52 -0.71 11.50
N LYS A 76 -13.53 -0.73 12.40
CA LYS A 76 -13.39 -1.73 13.47
C LYS A 76 -13.59 -1.06 14.81
N SER A 77 -14.53 -1.60 15.59
CA SER A 77 -14.66 -1.26 17.00
C SER A 77 -13.64 -2.08 17.80
N ILE A 78 -12.77 -1.39 18.53
CA ILE A 78 -11.74 -1.99 19.38
C ILE A 78 -12.02 -1.51 20.81
N GLU A 79 -12.15 -2.47 21.72
CA GLU A 79 -12.29 -2.20 23.15
C GLU A 79 -10.90 -2.11 23.78
N ASP A 80 -10.64 -0.99 24.47
CA ASP A 80 -9.45 -0.81 25.31
C ASP A 80 -9.88 -0.24 26.66
N ARG A 81 -9.48 -0.92 27.74
CA ARG A 81 -9.75 -0.52 29.14
C ARG A 81 -11.23 -0.21 29.45
N GLY A 82 -12.16 -0.90 28.79
CA GLY A 82 -13.60 -0.74 29.01
C GLY A 82 -14.25 0.39 28.21
N GLU A 83 -13.49 1.07 27.34
CA GLU A 83 -14.00 2.02 26.36
C GLU A 83 -13.87 1.44 24.95
N SER A 84 -14.95 1.53 24.18
CA SER A 84 -14.97 1.08 22.79
C SER A 84 -14.74 2.28 21.86
N ARG A 85 -13.78 2.16 20.96
CA ARG A 85 -13.47 3.19 19.95
C ARG A 85 -13.45 2.58 18.55
N ASN A 86 -13.99 3.31 17.58
CA ASN A 86 -13.93 2.92 16.18
C ASN A 86 -12.62 3.37 15.53
N TYR A 87 -12.08 2.50 14.69
CA TYR A 87 -10.87 2.72 13.91
C TYR A 87 -11.13 2.41 12.44
N LEU A 88 -10.66 3.29 11.58
CA LEU A 88 -10.53 3.03 10.15
C LEU A 88 -9.34 2.08 9.94
N SER A 89 -9.61 0.86 9.50
CA SER A 89 -8.62 -0.20 9.28
C SER A 89 -8.44 -0.46 7.78
N PHE A 90 -7.20 -0.40 7.31
CA PHE A 90 -6.84 -0.74 5.94
C PHE A 90 -5.40 -1.23 5.86
N ASN A 91 -5.03 -1.79 4.70
CA ASN A 91 -3.64 -2.15 4.41
C ASN A 91 -3.03 -1.10 3.48
N ALA A 92 -1.94 -0.47 3.90
CA ALA A 92 -1.23 0.51 3.10
C ALA A 92 -0.68 -0.12 1.82
N GLU A 93 -0.61 0.68 0.76
CA GLU A 93 0.05 0.27 -0.48
C GLU A 93 1.51 -0.14 -0.21
N LEU A 94 2.03 -1.15 -0.89
CA LEU A 94 3.45 -1.52 -0.77
C LEU A 94 4.32 -0.62 -1.65
N PRO A 95 5.59 -0.38 -1.28
CA PRO A 95 6.54 0.28 -2.16
C PRO A 95 6.68 -0.51 -3.47
N THR A 96 7.03 0.19 -4.55
CA THR A 96 7.34 -0.48 -5.82
C THR A 96 8.69 -1.19 -5.72
N THR A 97 8.90 -2.23 -6.51
CA THR A 97 10.18 -2.97 -6.53
C THR A 97 11.37 -2.05 -6.84
N SER A 98 11.19 -1.07 -7.73
CA SER A 98 12.21 -0.07 -8.07
C SER A 98 12.39 1.01 -6.99
N GLY A 99 11.42 1.18 -6.10
CA GLY A 99 11.47 2.13 -4.98
C GLY A 99 12.14 1.57 -3.72
N MET A 100 12.54 0.30 -3.72
CA MET A 100 13.25 -0.32 -2.61
C MET A 100 14.76 -0.05 -2.71
N VAL A 101 15.37 0.32 -1.60
CA VAL A 101 16.81 0.51 -1.44
C VAL A 101 17.32 -0.53 -0.45
N PHE A 102 18.30 -1.34 -0.87
CA PHE A 102 18.85 -2.44 -0.07
C PHE A 102 20.28 -2.16 0.38
N ASN A 103 20.67 -2.81 1.47
CA ASN A 103 22.08 -2.95 1.84
C ASN A 103 22.82 -3.87 0.84
N ALA A 104 24.15 -3.94 0.98
CA ALA A 104 25.03 -4.59 -0.01
C ALA A 104 24.71 -6.09 -0.21
N ASP A 105 24.33 -6.80 0.85
CA ASP A 105 24.02 -8.24 0.82
C ASP A 105 22.51 -8.53 0.61
N LYS A 106 21.69 -7.47 0.49
CA LYS A 106 20.22 -7.53 0.33
C LYS A 106 19.50 -8.24 1.48
N SER A 107 20.13 -8.32 2.64
CA SER A 107 19.49 -8.82 3.87
C SER A 107 18.49 -7.82 4.45
N GLU A 108 18.68 -6.53 4.20
CA GLU A 108 17.81 -5.46 4.69
C GLU A 108 17.51 -4.45 3.57
N GLY A 109 16.33 -3.85 3.62
CA GLY A 109 15.97 -2.78 2.70
C GLY A 109 14.89 -1.86 3.23
N HIS A 110 14.77 -0.69 2.60
CA HIS A 110 13.79 0.32 2.92
C HIS A 110 13.04 0.74 1.67
N GLY A 111 11.78 1.08 1.82
CA GLY A 111 10.98 1.63 0.73
C GLY A 111 9.83 2.47 1.25
N GLU A 112 9.31 3.32 0.38
CA GLU A 112 8.19 4.19 0.70
C GLU A 112 7.04 3.98 -0.28
N SER A 113 5.82 4.12 0.22
CA SER A 113 4.62 4.25 -0.58
C SER A 113 3.80 5.45 -0.09
N ILE A 114 2.88 5.90 -0.92
CA ILE A 114 2.01 7.02 -0.58
C ILE A 114 0.56 6.58 -0.68
N VAL A 115 -0.19 6.84 0.39
CA VAL A 115 -1.63 6.66 0.47
C VAL A 115 -2.29 8.02 0.61
N LYS A 116 -3.31 8.29 -0.21
CA LYS A 116 -4.17 9.47 -0.07
C LYS A 116 -5.44 9.07 0.67
N LEU A 117 -5.68 9.68 1.82
CA LEU A 117 -6.88 9.51 2.62
C LEU A 117 -7.75 10.75 2.45
N ASN A 118 -8.95 10.59 1.89
CA ASN A 118 -9.96 11.63 1.90
C ASN A 118 -10.99 11.33 2.99
N ILE A 119 -11.32 12.34 3.79
CA ILE A 119 -12.33 12.27 4.85
C ILE A 119 -12.91 13.67 5.09
N CYS A 120 -14.24 13.81 5.17
CA CYS A 120 -14.92 15.08 5.43
C CYS A 120 -14.41 16.28 4.59
N ASN A 121 -14.23 16.07 3.27
CA ASN A 121 -13.67 17.05 2.31
C ASN A 121 -12.21 17.47 2.55
N LYS A 122 -11.51 16.83 3.49
CA LYS A 122 -10.06 16.98 3.69
C LYS A 122 -9.34 15.84 2.98
N SER A 123 -8.18 16.14 2.40
CA SER A 123 -7.30 15.17 1.75
C SER A 123 -5.97 15.15 2.48
N LEU A 124 -5.60 14.00 3.03
CA LEU A 124 -4.34 13.76 3.72
C LEU A 124 -3.44 12.87 2.88
N LYS A 125 -2.15 13.24 2.84
CA LYS A 125 -1.11 12.43 2.21
C LYS A 125 -0.35 11.69 3.32
N LEU A 126 -0.53 10.37 3.36
CA LEU A 126 0.16 9.48 4.26
C LEU A 126 1.37 8.88 3.53
N THR A 127 2.58 9.21 3.97
CA THR A 127 3.81 8.57 3.49
C THR A 127 4.09 7.36 4.38
N CYS A 128 3.95 6.16 3.83
CA CYS A 128 4.14 4.90 4.53
C CYS A 128 5.57 4.38 4.27
N LYS A 129 6.37 4.26 5.33
CA LYS A 129 7.76 3.81 5.28
C LYS A 129 7.85 2.35 5.73
N PHE A 130 8.54 1.54 4.94
CA PHE A 130 8.65 0.11 5.13
C PHE A 130 10.09 -0.31 5.37
N ILE A 131 10.24 -1.35 6.19
CA ILE A 131 11.48 -2.09 6.37
C ILE A 131 11.27 -3.50 5.82
N TYR A 132 12.23 -3.96 5.03
CA TYR A 132 12.36 -5.32 4.58
C TYR A 132 13.52 -6.00 5.31
N ILE A 133 13.29 -7.24 5.76
CA ILE A 133 14.30 -8.07 6.41
C ILE A 133 14.26 -9.46 5.79
N CYS A 134 15.42 -9.99 5.42
CA CYS A 134 15.62 -11.36 4.93
C CYS A 134 16.66 -12.07 5.78
N SER A 135 16.20 -13.00 6.61
CA SER A 135 17.06 -13.74 7.54
C SER A 135 17.94 -14.79 6.86
N ASN A 136 17.59 -15.19 5.63
CA ASN A 136 18.37 -16.13 4.83
C ASN A 136 18.19 -15.81 3.33
N PRO A 137 19.06 -14.97 2.74
CA PRO A 137 18.97 -14.57 1.33
C PRO A 137 19.03 -15.75 0.35
N GLY A 138 19.57 -16.90 0.76
CA GLY A 138 19.61 -18.13 -0.03
C GLY A 138 18.29 -18.92 -0.03
N ASN A 139 17.30 -18.51 0.76
CA ASN A 139 16.00 -19.19 0.88
C ASN A 139 14.84 -18.21 0.65
N LEU A 140 13.97 -18.52 -0.32
CA LEU A 140 12.92 -17.62 -0.79
C LEU A 140 11.79 -17.35 0.24
N GLY A 141 11.71 -18.15 1.31
CA GLY A 141 10.59 -18.14 2.26
C GLY A 141 10.84 -17.46 3.61
N SER A 142 11.97 -16.79 3.82
CA SER A 142 12.32 -16.17 5.11
C SER A 142 12.56 -14.68 4.98
N ASN A 143 11.59 -13.98 4.41
CA ASN A 143 11.65 -12.52 4.28
C ASN A 143 10.31 -11.84 4.60
N ILE A 144 10.42 -10.68 5.24
CA ILE A 144 9.29 -9.91 5.75
C ILE A 144 9.42 -8.49 5.23
N ILE A 145 8.31 -7.90 4.80
CA ILE A 145 8.18 -6.45 4.68
C ILE A 145 7.17 -5.96 5.71
N GLN A 146 7.56 -4.96 6.47
CA GLN A 146 6.76 -4.40 7.56
C GLN A 146 6.69 -2.89 7.44
N LEU A 147 5.51 -2.34 7.67
CA LEU A 147 5.29 -0.91 7.86
C LEU A 147 5.96 -0.50 9.18
N ASP A 148 6.94 0.38 9.07
CA ASP A 148 7.71 0.88 10.21
C ASP A 148 7.12 2.19 10.73
N CYS A 149 6.76 3.08 9.80
CA CYS A 149 6.30 4.41 10.12
C CYS A 149 5.27 4.92 9.12
N VAL A 150 4.31 5.71 9.59
CA VAL A 150 3.49 6.57 8.74
C VAL A 150 3.77 8.02 9.10
N GLU A 151 4.07 8.81 8.08
CA GLU A 151 4.29 10.24 8.18
C GLU A 151 3.16 11.01 7.49
N CYS A 152 2.65 12.03 8.15
CA CYS A 152 1.66 12.95 7.59
C CYS A 152 1.90 14.36 8.16
N ASN A 153 1.87 15.38 7.31
CA ASN A 153 2.10 16.79 7.68
C ASN A 153 3.33 17.02 8.60
N GLY A 154 4.45 16.33 8.30
CA GLY A 154 5.70 16.43 9.06
C GLY A 154 5.68 15.78 10.45
N THR A 155 4.59 15.10 10.81
CA THR A 155 4.50 14.29 12.03
C THR A 155 4.61 12.81 11.66
N SER A 156 5.54 12.12 12.30
CA SER A 156 5.78 10.69 12.12
C SER A 156 5.25 9.91 13.31
N ARG A 157 4.55 8.81 13.03
CA ARG A 157 4.16 7.82 14.03
C ARG A 157 4.78 6.48 13.64
N SER A 158 5.28 5.76 14.62
CA SER A 158 5.87 4.43 14.49
C SER A 158 5.35 3.58 15.62
N GLU A 159 4.94 2.35 15.36
CA GLU A 159 4.68 1.38 16.42
C GLU A 159 5.80 0.35 16.45
N LYS A 160 6.55 0.35 17.57
CA LYS A 160 7.50 -0.72 17.84
C LYS A 160 6.71 -1.99 18.14
N MET A 161 6.60 -2.85 17.13
CA MET A 161 6.16 -4.25 17.22
C MET A 161 4.64 -4.51 17.36
N ASN A 162 3.80 -3.81 16.58
CA ASN A 162 2.43 -4.25 16.30
C ASN A 162 2.21 -4.42 14.79
N SER A 163 1.30 -5.33 14.40
CA SER A 163 0.94 -5.59 13.00
C SER A 163 0.16 -4.44 12.35
N GLN A 164 -0.20 -3.43 13.15
CA GLN A 164 -1.00 -2.28 12.80
C GLN A 164 -0.45 -1.04 13.50
N LEU A 165 -0.43 0.08 12.78
CA LEU A 165 0.02 1.37 13.32
C LEU A 165 -1.19 2.27 13.58
N VAL A 166 -1.35 2.75 14.82
CA VAL A 166 -2.45 3.64 15.19
C VAL A 166 -2.11 5.11 14.92
N LEU A 167 -3.00 5.82 14.23
CA LEU A 167 -2.93 7.26 13.96
C LEU A 167 -4.14 7.98 14.55
N GLU A 168 -3.92 9.13 15.19
CA GLU A 168 -5.01 10.00 15.63
C GLU A 168 -5.17 11.16 14.64
N LEU A 169 -6.30 11.21 13.93
CA LEU A 169 -6.52 12.22 12.87
C LEU A 169 -6.51 13.66 13.39
N ALA A 170 -6.88 13.87 14.65
CA ALA A 170 -6.85 15.18 15.31
C ALA A 170 -5.44 15.83 15.23
N ASP A 171 -4.37 15.04 15.25
CA ASP A 171 -2.98 15.53 15.15
C ASP A 171 -2.65 16.19 13.79
N TYR A 172 -3.44 15.90 12.76
CA TYR A 172 -3.13 16.24 11.35
C TYR A 172 -4.12 17.22 10.71
N ILE A 173 -5.31 17.34 11.27
CA ILE A 173 -6.46 17.99 10.66
C ILE A 173 -6.74 19.39 11.22
N ASP A 174 -6.27 19.69 12.44
CA ASP A 174 -6.58 20.91 13.21
C ASP A 174 -5.34 21.74 13.59
N LYS A 175 -4.28 21.70 12.77
CA LYS A 175 -3.14 22.65 12.85
C LYS A 175 -3.28 23.80 11.86
#